data_AF-A0A934YRH0-F1
#
_entry.id   AF-A0A934YRH0-F1
#
_cell.length_a   1.000
_cell.length_b   1.000
_cell.length_c   1.000
_cell.angle_alpha   90.00
_cell.angle_beta   90.00
_cell.angle_gamma   90.00
#
_symmetry.space_group_name_H-M   'P 1'
#
loop_
_entity.id
_entity.type
_entity.pdbx_description
1 polymer ?
#
loop_
_entity_poly.entity_id
_entity_poly.type
_entity_poly.pdbx_seq_one_letter_code
_entity_poly.pdbx_strand_id
1 'polypeptide(L)'
;MTDDPIRLRDEGSDFLKKALASARAEVPDAARAAALEARILPLMLPPPTPPTPPTPPTPPTPPGAAGAGGVSGGLVAAKGLVSLKAAVGIAALALAGSAAIAVTRPSGPSLPAAPAPSVVLVSARAPAPATPSALVPLVPLVPLVPLDVGPSAPAPAPSAHPSPVVPRSSASVDDLAAEAALLRAAQDGLRGDPSAALARASEHARRFPRGALTQEREAIAIEALVKLGRGGEARARAERFAKTFPGSTHQRRLDALVGR
;
A
#
# COMPACT_ATOMS: atom_id res chain seq x y z
N MET A 1 8.85 -46.71 -1.11
CA MET A 1 9.43 -46.61 0.25
C MET A 1 9.46 -45.14 0.60
N THR A 2 8.57 -44.73 1.50
CA THR A 2 8.31 -43.32 1.77
C THR A 2 9.41 -42.80 2.72
N ASP A 3 9.99 -41.66 2.44
CA ASP A 3 11.12 -41.06 3.15
C ASP A 3 10.62 -40.19 4.32
N ASP A 4 9.96 -40.80 5.31
CA ASP A 4 9.64 -40.07 6.55
C ASP A 4 10.61 -40.52 7.64
N PRO A 5 11.01 -39.61 8.53
CA PRO A 5 11.72 -39.99 9.73
C PRO A 5 10.85 -40.97 10.54
N ILE A 6 11.42 -42.14 10.83
CA ILE A 6 10.77 -43.27 11.53
C ILE A 6 10.02 -42.80 12.80
N ARG A 7 10.58 -41.81 13.51
CA ARG A 7 9.99 -41.18 14.70
C ARG A 7 8.60 -40.57 14.49
N LEU A 8 8.31 -39.98 13.32
CA LEU A 8 7.00 -39.38 13.05
C LEU A 8 5.92 -40.42 12.68
N ARG A 9 6.34 -41.55 12.10
CA ARG A 9 5.41 -42.62 11.68
C ARG A 9 4.97 -43.48 12.84
N ASP A 10 5.93 -43.87 13.68
CA ASP A 10 5.66 -44.89 14.70
C ASP A 10 5.26 -44.25 16.04
N GLU A 11 5.89 -43.14 16.43
CA GLU A 11 5.69 -42.48 17.73
C GLU A 11 4.94 -41.13 17.64
N GLY A 12 4.58 -40.69 16.44
CA GLY A 12 3.86 -39.42 16.24
C GLY A 12 2.41 -39.47 16.75
N SER A 13 1.93 -38.37 17.35
CA SER A 13 0.53 -38.24 17.74
C SER A 13 -0.40 -38.31 16.52
N ASP A 14 -1.64 -38.78 16.70
CA ASP A 14 -2.62 -38.88 15.62
C ASP A 14 -2.88 -37.54 14.92
N PHE A 15 -2.76 -36.45 15.68
CA PHE A 15 -2.80 -35.10 15.14
C PHE A 15 -1.66 -34.85 14.15
N LEU A 16 -0.42 -35.21 14.52
CA LEU A 16 0.76 -35.01 13.66
C LEU A 16 0.67 -35.86 12.38
N LYS A 17 0.18 -37.10 12.51
CA LYS A 17 -0.05 -38.00 11.38
C LYS A 17 -1.10 -37.44 10.42
N LYS A 18 -2.21 -36.89 10.93
CA LYS A 18 -3.25 -36.22 10.13
C LYS A 18 -2.75 -34.94 9.48
N ALA A 19 -1.97 -34.13 10.20
CA ALA A 19 -1.37 -32.91 9.66
C ALA A 19 -0.42 -33.24 8.49
N LEU A 20 0.45 -34.25 8.64
CA LEU A 20 1.36 -34.70 7.60
C LEU A 20 0.61 -35.25 6.37
N ALA A 21 -0.49 -35.99 6.60
CA ALA A 21 -1.34 -36.49 5.52
C ALA A 21 -2.02 -35.34 4.75
N SER A 22 -2.51 -34.31 5.45
CA SER A 22 -3.11 -33.13 4.80
C SER A 22 -2.08 -32.31 4.02
N ALA A 23 -0.87 -32.14 4.57
CA ALA A 23 0.21 -31.42 3.90
C ALA A 23 0.64 -32.13 2.60
N ARG A 24 0.59 -33.47 2.56
CA ARG A 24 0.82 -34.23 1.32
C ARG A 24 -0.28 -34.06 0.29
N ALA A 25 -1.53 -33.97 0.72
CA ALA A 25 -2.65 -33.73 -0.18
C ALA A 25 -2.59 -32.35 -0.84
N GLU A 26 -1.88 -31.40 -0.21
CA GLU A 26 -1.65 -30.04 -0.73
C GLU A 26 -0.38 -29.90 -1.57
N VAL A 27 0.45 -30.96 -1.73
CA VAL A 27 1.64 -30.90 -2.59
C VAL A 27 1.19 -30.70 -4.05
N PRO A 28 1.78 -29.73 -4.79
CA PRO A 28 1.47 -29.53 -6.19
C PRO A 28 1.69 -30.82 -7.00
N ASP A 29 0.71 -31.17 -7.83
CA ASP A 29 0.85 -32.25 -8.81
C ASP A 29 2.15 -32.06 -9.64
N ALA A 30 2.80 -33.15 -10.05
CA ALA A 30 4.03 -33.14 -10.83
C ALA A 30 3.97 -32.21 -12.06
N ALA A 31 2.80 -32.12 -12.71
CA ALA A 31 2.60 -31.21 -13.83
C ALA A 31 2.65 -29.72 -13.41
N ARG A 32 2.11 -29.39 -12.23
CA ARG A 32 2.15 -28.02 -11.68
C ARG A 32 3.54 -27.66 -11.17
N ALA A 33 4.24 -28.62 -10.56
CA ALA A 33 5.62 -28.44 -10.13
C ALA A 33 6.53 -28.12 -11.34
N ALA A 34 6.43 -28.91 -12.42
CA ALA A 34 7.18 -28.66 -13.66
C ALA A 34 6.85 -27.31 -14.31
N ALA A 35 5.57 -26.91 -14.30
CA ALA A 35 5.16 -25.59 -14.81
C ALA A 35 5.70 -24.43 -13.95
N LEU A 36 5.82 -24.62 -12.63
CA LEU A 36 6.40 -23.62 -11.73
C LEU A 36 7.90 -23.50 -11.95
N GLU A 37 8.60 -24.63 -12.08
CA GLU A 37 10.03 -24.70 -12.36
C GLU A 37 10.38 -24.01 -13.68
N ALA A 38 9.62 -24.29 -14.75
CA ALA A 38 9.80 -23.64 -16.05
C ALA A 38 9.60 -22.11 -16.01
N ARG A 39 8.79 -21.60 -15.08
CA ARG A 39 8.58 -20.15 -14.89
C ARG A 39 9.65 -19.49 -14.03
N ILE A 40 10.23 -20.21 -13.07
CA ILE A 40 11.19 -19.66 -12.12
C ILE A 40 12.61 -19.69 -12.70
N LEU A 41 12.97 -20.76 -13.43
CA LEU A 41 14.32 -20.91 -13.99
C LEU A 41 14.78 -19.67 -14.78
N PRO A 42 14.02 -19.09 -15.73
CA PRO A 42 14.45 -17.89 -16.47
C PRO A 42 14.77 -16.66 -15.62
N LEU A 43 14.20 -16.57 -14.41
CA LEU A 43 14.44 -15.45 -13.48
C LEU A 43 15.70 -15.63 -12.64
N MET A 44 16.24 -16.84 -12.56
CA MET A 44 17.46 -17.18 -11.82
C MET A 44 18.70 -17.23 -12.72
N LEU A 45 18.50 -17.10 -14.03
CA LEU A 45 19.55 -17.14 -15.04
C LEU A 45 19.94 -15.70 -15.40
N PRO A 46 21.22 -15.32 -15.36
CA PRO A 46 21.64 -14.01 -15.86
C PRO A 46 21.32 -13.92 -17.37
N PRO A 47 20.87 -12.75 -17.87
CA PRO A 47 20.55 -12.58 -19.28
C PRO A 47 21.78 -12.90 -20.15
N PRO A 48 21.60 -13.43 -21.38
CA PRO A 48 22.72 -13.64 -22.28
C PRO A 48 23.45 -12.32 -22.52
N THR A 49 24.75 -12.31 -22.28
CA THR A 49 25.60 -11.16 -22.59
C THR A 49 25.51 -10.85 -24.08
N PRO A 50 25.26 -9.59 -24.49
CA PRO A 50 25.27 -9.24 -25.90
C PRO A 50 26.62 -9.56 -26.54
N PRO A 51 26.68 -9.90 -27.84
CA PRO A 51 27.94 -10.17 -28.52
C PRO A 51 28.83 -8.92 -28.46
N THR A 52 30.05 -9.10 -27.99
CA THR A 52 31.09 -8.07 -27.97
C THR A 52 31.37 -7.62 -29.40
N PRO A 53 31.34 -6.31 -29.72
CA PRO A 53 31.75 -5.83 -31.05
C PRO A 53 33.22 -6.19 -31.31
N PRO A 54 33.62 -6.45 -32.56
CA PRO A 54 35.01 -6.78 -32.88
C PRO A 54 35.92 -5.59 -32.52
N THR A 55 36.99 -5.89 -31.78
CA THR A 55 38.04 -4.95 -31.41
C THR A 55 38.72 -4.42 -32.69
N PRO A 56 38.84 -3.08 -32.89
CA PRO A 56 39.63 -2.55 -34.00
C PRO A 56 41.12 -2.90 -33.83
N PRO A 57 41.88 -3.07 -34.92
CA PRO A 57 43.30 -3.42 -34.84
C PRO A 57 44.12 -2.33 -34.15
N THR A 58 44.97 -2.75 -33.22
CA THR A 58 45.89 -1.90 -32.46
C THR A 58 46.96 -1.30 -33.40
N PRO A 59 47.23 0.02 -33.37
CA PRO A 59 48.38 0.60 -34.05
C PRO A 59 49.70 0.19 -33.35
N PRO A 60 50.84 0.12 -34.08
CA PRO A 60 52.11 -0.27 -33.50
C PRO A 60 52.65 0.77 -32.52
N THR A 61 53.09 0.30 -31.35
CA THR A 61 53.74 1.08 -30.30
C THR A 61 55.16 1.49 -30.71
N PRO A 62 55.56 2.77 -30.63
CA PRO A 62 56.97 3.16 -30.76
C PRO A 62 57.74 2.83 -29.47
N PRO A 63 59.06 2.57 -29.54
CA PRO A 63 59.86 2.29 -28.35
C PRO A 63 60.32 3.59 -27.68
N GLY A 64 60.26 3.62 -26.34
CA GLY A 64 61.19 4.42 -25.53
C GLY A 64 60.58 5.31 -24.44
N ALA A 65 61.39 5.48 -23.39
CA ALA A 65 61.26 6.35 -22.22
C ALA A 65 60.44 5.76 -21.06
N ALA A 66 61.02 5.02 -20.12
CA ALA A 66 62.00 5.44 -19.10
C ALA A 66 61.44 6.50 -18.12
N GLY A 67 61.32 6.09 -16.85
CA GLY A 67 61.37 6.98 -15.69
C GLY A 67 60.04 7.21 -14.98
N ALA A 68 59.90 6.64 -13.78
CA ALA A 68 59.81 7.42 -12.54
C ALA A 68 59.47 6.46 -11.38
N GLY A 69 60.51 6.07 -10.64
CA GLY A 69 60.36 5.57 -9.29
C GLY A 69 60.15 6.74 -8.31
N GLY A 70 59.34 6.50 -7.28
CA GLY A 70 59.07 7.40 -6.16
C GLY A 70 57.70 7.06 -5.58
N VAL A 71 57.48 6.92 -4.27
CA VAL A 71 58.30 7.13 -3.08
C VAL A 71 57.71 6.26 -1.97
N SER A 72 58.58 5.64 -1.19
CA SER A 72 58.23 4.95 0.05
C SER A 72 57.81 5.97 1.11
N GLY A 73 56.63 5.81 1.70
CA GLY A 73 56.15 6.69 2.77
C GLY A 73 55.26 5.97 3.78
N GLY A 74 55.82 5.76 4.99
CA GLY A 74 55.12 6.05 6.24
C GLY A 74 54.16 5.02 6.81
N LEU A 75 54.67 4.28 7.80
CA LEU A 75 53.96 3.49 8.80
C LEU A 75 52.97 4.35 9.63
N VAL A 76 51.70 3.96 9.71
CA VAL A 76 50.86 4.26 10.89
C VAL A 76 50.21 2.96 11.35
N ALA A 77 50.73 2.45 12.47
CA ALA A 77 50.12 1.37 13.22
C ALA A 77 48.84 1.88 13.89
N ALA A 78 47.69 1.33 13.52
CA ALA A 78 46.47 1.45 14.30
C ALA A 78 45.87 0.05 14.51
N LYS A 79 45.90 -0.36 15.78
CA LYS A 79 45.27 -1.55 16.34
C LYS A 79 43.79 -1.63 15.96
N GLY A 80 43.38 -2.84 15.59
CA GLY A 80 42.04 -3.36 15.86
C GLY A 80 41.07 -3.26 14.70
N LEU A 81 40.80 -4.40 14.06
CA LEU A 81 39.45 -4.77 13.68
C LEU A 81 39.36 -6.29 13.56
N VAL A 82 38.38 -6.79 14.30
CA VAL A 82 37.98 -8.19 14.46
C VAL A 82 37.73 -8.83 13.11
N SER A 83 38.22 -10.06 12.96
CA SER A 83 38.16 -10.89 11.77
C SER A 83 36.72 -11.13 11.30
N LEU A 84 36.42 -10.64 10.10
CA LEU A 84 35.22 -10.92 9.33
C LEU A 84 35.26 -12.38 8.84
N LYS A 85 34.58 -13.28 9.54
CA LYS A 85 34.18 -14.59 9.01
C LYS A 85 32.66 -14.64 8.88
N ALA A 86 32.13 -14.11 7.79
CA ALA A 86 30.77 -14.39 7.36
C ALA A 86 30.76 -15.75 6.65
N ALA A 87 30.59 -16.81 7.42
CA ALA A 87 30.20 -18.11 6.90
C ALA A 87 28.68 -18.24 7.02
N VAL A 88 28.06 -18.42 5.86
CA VAL A 88 26.72 -18.94 5.63
C VAL A 88 26.48 -20.18 6.51
N GLY A 89 25.35 -20.26 7.20
CA GLY A 89 24.94 -21.55 7.77
C GLY A 89 23.84 -21.55 8.83
N ILE A 90 22.62 -21.80 8.37
CA ILE A 90 21.59 -22.67 8.96
C ILE A 90 20.73 -22.11 10.13
N ALA A 91 19.43 -22.19 9.86
CA ALA A 91 18.32 -21.94 10.74
C ALA A 91 18.17 -23.00 11.86
N ALA A 92 17.34 -22.64 12.85
CA ALA A 92 16.72 -23.50 13.86
C ALA A 92 17.60 -23.95 15.04
N LEU A 93 17.46 -23.25 16.18
CA LEU A 93 16.96 -23.81 17.44
C LEU A 93 16.96 -22.70 18.53
N ALA A 94 15.79 -22.36 19.07
CA ALA A 94 15.54 -22.12 20.50
C ALA A 94 14.19 -21.39 20.70
N LEU A 95 13.12 -22.18 20.75
CA LEU A 95 12.06 -21.94 21.75
C LEU A 95 12.72 -22.13 23.13
N ALA A 96 12.89 -21.06 23.91
CA ALA A 96 12.85 -21.04 25.37
C ALA A 96 13.29 -19.64 25.86
N GLY A 97 12.31 -18.84 26.28
CA GLY A 97 12.55 -17.49 26.79
C GLY A 97 11.26 -16.88 27.31
N SER A 98 10.59 -17.61 28.20
CA SER A 98 9.46 -17.14 29.00
C SER A 98 9.89 -15.97 29.90
N ALA A 99 9.57 -14.74 29.49
CA ALA A 99 9.56 -13.60 30.41
C ALA A 99 8.15 -13.47 30.99
N ALA A 100 7.97 -14.02 32.19
CA ALA A 100 6.80 -13.77 33.02
C ALA A 100 6.81 -12.29 33.41
N ILE A 101 6.03 -11.45 32.72
CA ILE A 101 5.70 -10.12 33.23
C ILE A 101 4.55 -10.30 34.22
N ALA A 102 4.92 -10.42 35.49
CA ALA A 102 4.01 -10.21 36.60
C ALA A 102 3.56 -8.74 36.57
N VAL A 103 2.42 -8.46 35.93
CA VAL A 103 1.74 -7.18 36.10
C VAL A 103 1.05 -7.22 37.45
N THR A 104 1.77 -6.72 38.46
CA THR A 104 1.17 -6.27 39.71
C THR A 104 0.08 -5.26 39.39
N ARG A 105 -1.16 -5.56 39.76
CA ARG A 105 -2.26 -4.59 39.71
C ARG A 105 -2.02 -3.58 40.83
N PRO A 106 -1.79 -2.29 40.56
CA PRO A 106 -1.92 -1.29 41.60
C PRO A 106 -3.41 -1.19 41.98
N SER A 107 -3.72 -1.67 43.19
CA SER A 107 -4.98 -1.38 43.86
C SER A 107 -5.10 0.12 44.05
N GLY A 108 -5.91 0.78 43.22
CA GLY A 108 -6.32 2.16 43.43
C GLY A 108 -7.30 2.24 44.62
N PRO A 109 -7.22 3.29 45.45
CA PRO A 109 -8.07 3.44 46.63
C PRO A 109 -9.56 3.59 46.25
N SER A 110 -10.40 2.75 46.89
CA SER A 110 -11.86 2.82 46.84
C SER A 110 -12.34 4.16 47.42
N LEU A 111 -12.86 5.03 46.56
CA LEU A 111 -13.60 6.21 47.00
C LEU A 111 -15.07 5.82 47.27
N PRO A 112 -15.67 6.31 48.37
CA PRO A 112 -17.01 5.92 48.81
C PRO A 112 -18.10 6.42 47.86
N ALA A 113 -19.11 5.59 47.67
CA ALA A 113 -20.35 5.92 46.97
C ALA A 113 -21.10 7.05 47.67
N ALA A 114 -21.51 8.06 46.91
CA ALA A 114 -22.44 9.11 47.32
C ALA A 114 -23.46 9.38 46.18
N PRO A 115 -24.68 9.82 46.50
CA PRO A 115 -25.92 9.35 45.86
C PRO A 115 -26.33 10.13 44.61
N ALA A 116 -26.98 9.44 43.66
CA ALA A 116 -27.90 10.04 42.68
C ALA A 116 -29.16 10.55 43.43
N PRO A 117 -29.84 11.65 43.01
CA PRO A 117 -30.47 11.76 41.70
C PRO A 117 -30.64 13.19 41.11
N SER A 118 -30.89 13.30 39.80
CA SER A 118 -31.99 14.11 39.23
C SER A 118 -31.97 14.00 37.70
N VAL A 119 -32.96 13.30 37.17
CA VAL A 119 -33.27 13.28 35.73
C VAL A 119 -33.93 14.62 35.41
N VAL A 120 -33.25 15.50 34.69
CA VAL A 120 -33.92 16.62 34.02
C VAL A 120 -34.46 16.08 32.70
N LEU A 121 -35.76 15.78 32.70
CA LEU A 121 -36.55 15.58 31.49
C LEU A 121 -36.54 16.91 30.71
N VAL A 122 -35.64 17.04 29.73
CA VAL A 122 -35.83 18.08 28.70
C VAL A 122 -36.96 17.60 27.80
N SER A 123 -38.09 18.26 27.98
CA SER A 123 -39.32 18.11 27.22
C SER A 123 -39.06 18.11 25.71
N ALA A 124 -39.45 17.03 25.05
CA ALA A 124 -39.54 16.96 23.60
C ALA A 124 -40.63 17.93 23.13
N ARG A 125 -40.24 19.00 22.43
CA ARG A 125 -41.19 19.82 21.66
C ARG A 125 -40.93 19.65 20.17
N ALA A 126 -41.88 18.99 19.52
CA ALA A 126 -42.15 19.06 18.09
C ALA A 126 -43.68 18.87 17.91
N PRO A 127 -44.33 19.30 16.81
CA PRO A 127 -43.92 20.21 15.72
C PRO A 127 -44.99 21.30 15.43
N ALA A 128 -44.75 22.16 14.42
CA ALA A 128 -45.70 22.78 13.46
C ALA A 128 -45.45 24.30 13.22
N PRO A 129 -45.86 24.87 12.07
CA PRO A 129 -45.83 24.35 10.70
C PRO A 129 -45.05 25.27 9.74
N ALA A 130 -44.76 24.77 8.54
CA ALA A 130 -44.14 25.51 7.46
C ALA A 130 -45.01 26.66 6.96
N THR A 131 -44.44 27.86 6.85
CA THR A 131 -44.91 28.90 5.94
C THR A 131 -44.02 28.92 4.70
N PRO A 132 -44.55 28.59 3.51
CA PRO A 132 -43.83 28.77 2.25
C PRO A 132 -43.78 30.27 1.92
N SER A 133 -42.59 30.86 1.93
CA SER A 133 -42.43 32.21 1.38
C SER A 133 -42.46 32.09 -0.14
N ALA A 134 -43.55 32.59 -0.72
CA ALA A 134 -43.81 32.63 -2.13
C ALA A 134 -42.85 33.58 -2.86
N LEU A 135 -42.42 33.11 -4.04
CA LEU A 135 -42.16 33.83 -5.28
C LEU A 135 -42.28 35.36 -5.25
N VAL A 136 -41.18 36.02 -5.62
CA VAL A 136 -41.23 37.23 -6.45
C VAL A 136 -40.12 37.14 -7.51
N PRO A 137 -40.41 36.78 -8.77
CA PRO A 137 -39.63 37.24 -9.89
C PRO A 137 -40.18 38.59 -10.38
N LEU A 138 -39.32 39.35 -11.07
CA LEU A 138 -39.61 40.43 -12.01
C LEU A 138 -39.05 41.80 -11.59
N VAL A 139 -37.94 42.18 -12.23
CA VAL A 139 -37.66 43.59 -12.56
C VAL A 139 -37.44 43.65 -14.08
N PRO A 140 -38.00 44.65 -14.78
CA PRO A 140 -38.31 44.55 -16.20
C PRO A 140 -37.23 45.09 -17.14
N LEU A 141 -37.40 44.63 -18.38
CA LEU A 141 -36.84 45.02 -19.66
C LEU A 141 -36.63 46.54 -19.85
N VAL A 142 -35.44 46.94 -20.33
CA VAL A 142 -35.22 48.22 -21.02
C VAL A 142 -34.92 47.92 -22.50
N PRO A 143 -35.64 48.53 -23.47
CA PRO A 143 -35.46 48.26 -24.89
C PRO A 143 -34.55 49.27 -25.62
N LEU A 144 -33.77 48.71 -26.55
CA LEU A 144 -33.44 49.12 -27.93
C LEU A 144 -32.80 50.50 -28.25
N VAL A 145 -31.59 50.45 -28.84
CA VAL A 145 -31.22 51.24 -30.02
C VAL A 145 -30.37 50.36 -30.97
N PRO A 146 -30.75 50.21 -32.26
CA PRO A 146 -29.96 49.51 -33.27
C PRO A 146 -29.30 50.48 -34.27
N LEU A 147 -28.00 50.31 -34.55
CA LEU A 147 -27.30 50.86 -35.74
C LEU A 147 -26.15 49.88 -36.04
N ASP A 148 -26.27 48.97 -37.01
CA ASP A 148 -26.11 49.12 -38.47
C ASP A 148 -24.67 48.80 -38.95
N VAL A 149 -24.62 47.75 -39.77
CA VAL A 149 -23.70 47.37 -40.87
C VAL A 149 -22.17 47.28 -40.63
N GLY A 150 -21.69 46.05 -40.80
CA GLY A 150 -20.36 45.75 -41.36
C GLY A 150 -20.12 44.24 -41.50
N PRO A 151 -20.29 43.61 -42.67
CA PRO A 151 -19.94 42.22 -42.86
C PRO A 151 -18.44 42.13 -43.17
N SER A 152 -17.65 41.65 -42.23
CA SER A 152 -16.27 41.25 -42.52
C SER A 152 -16.03 39.87 -41.92
N ALA A 153 -16.32 38.86 -42.73
CA ALA A 153 -15.84 37.50 -42.53
C ALA A 153 -14.31 37.47 -42.72
N PRO A 154 -13.59 36.76 -41.85
CA PRO A 154 -12.38 36.05 -42.26
C PRO A 154 -12.67 34.54 -42.28
N ALA A 155 -12.13 33.89 -43.31
CA ALA A 155 -12.28 32.49 -43.66
C ALA A 155 -12.09 31.49 -42.49
N PRO A 156 -12.74 30.30 -42.57
CA PRO A 156 -12.54 29.24 -41.58
C PRO A 156 -11.14 28.64 -41.69
N ALA A 157 -10.36 28.76 -40.61
CA ALA A 157 -9.17 27.95 -40.42
C ALA A 157 -9.57 26.46 -40.25
N PRO A 158 -8.75 25.52 -40.74
CA PRO A 158 -9.13 24.11 -40.84
C PRO A 158 -9.39 23.47 -39.48
N SER A 159 -10.46 22.69 -39.45
CA SER A 159 -10.94 21.86 -38.35
C SER A 159 -9.83 21.35 -37.44
N ALA A 160 -9.83 21.82 -36.19
CA ALA A 160 -9.27 21.03 -35.10
C ALA A 160 -10.03 19.70 -35.08
N HIS A 161 -9.34 18.63 -35.46
CA HIS A 161 -9.86 17.28 -35.30
C HIS A 161 -10.34 17.14 -33.85
N PRO A 162 -11.61 16.75 -33.59
CA PRO A 162 -11.99 16.34 -32.26
C PRO A 162 -11.16 15.10 -31.95
N SER A 163 -10.18 15.26 -31.06
CA SER A 163 -9.51 14.12 -30.44
C SER A 163 -10.60 13.16 -29.97
N PRO A 164 -10.57 11.87 -30.36
CA PRO A 164 -11.60 10.95 -29.95
C PRO A 164 -11.59 10.91 -28.43
N VAL A 165 -12.71 11.29 -27.80
CA VAL A 165 -12.97 10.99 -26.40
C VAL A 165 -13.22 9.49 -26.36
N VAL A 166 -12.14 8.72 -26.32
CA VAL A 166 -12.21 7.29 -26.06
C VAL A 166 -12.55 7.17 -24.58
N PRO A 167 -13.68 6.55 -24.20
CA PRO A 167 -13.93 6.21 -22.82
C PRO A 167 -12.83 5.24 -22.38
N ARG A 168 -11.87 5.74 -21.58
CA ARG A 168 -10.80 4.93 -20.98
C ARG A 168 -11.44 3.98 -19.96
N SER A 169 -11.90 2.83 -20.43
CA SER A 169 -12.55 1.79 -19.63
C SER A 169 -11.68 0.53 -19.44
N SER A 170 -10.38 0.64 -19.68
CA SER A 170 -9.39 -0.32 -19.21
C SER A 170 -8.21 0.48 -18.66
N ALA A 171 -7.97 0.41 -17.35
CA ALA A 171 -6.76 0.97 -16.76
C ALA A 171 -5.56 0.40 -17.53
N SER A 172 -4.70 1.28 -18.06
CA SER A 172 -3.47 0.84 -18.69
C SER A 172 -2.51 0.25 -17.64
N VAL A 173 -1.51 -0.51 -18.06
CA VAL A 173 -0.44 -0.97 -17.16
C VAL A 173 0.23 0.23 -16.46
N ASP A 174 0.38 1.34 -17.18
CA ASP A 174 0.92 2.59 -16.65
C ASP A 174 0.01 3.20 -15.57
N ASP A 175 -1.32 3.14 -15.74
CA ASP A 175 -2.27 3.62 -14.73
C ASP A 175 -2.17 2.79 -13.44
N LEU A 176 -2.06 1.46 -13.54
CA LEU A 176 -1.92 0.59 -12.37
C LEU A 176 -0.58 0.81 -11.64
N ALA A 177 0.51 1.01 -12.39
CA ALA A 177 1.81 1.34 -11.82
C ALA A 177 1.77 2.69 -11.08
N ALA A 178 1.12 3.69 -11.65
CA ALA A 178 0.93 5.00 -11.02
C ALA A 178 0.03 4.91 -9.77
N GLU A 179 -1.05 4.11 -9.84
CA GLU A 179 -1.96 3.85 -8.73
C GLU A 179 -1.21 3.20 -7.54
N ALA A 180 -0.45 2.15 -7.81
CA ALA A 180 0.34 1.43 -6.82
C ALA A 180 1.44 2.30 -6.19
N ALA A 181 2.12 3.13 -6.99
CA ALA A 181 3.14 4.04 -6.48
C ALA A 181 2.54 5.07 -5.51
N LEU A 182 1.37 5.62 -5.84
CA LEU A 182 0.67 6.58 -4.98
C LEU A 182 0.22 5.94 -3.66
N LEU A 183 -0.35 4.73 -3.69
CA LEU A 183 -0.77 4.04 -2.46
C LEU A 183 0.40 3.54 -1.63
N ARG A 184 1.53 3.14 -2.24
CA ARG A 184 2.74 2.82 -1.49
C ARG A 184 3.24 4.01 -0.69
N ALA A 185 3.30 5.19 -1.31
CA ALA A 185 3.66 6.43 -0.61
C ALA A 185 2.64 6.82 0.48
N ALA A 186 1.36 6.46 0.33
CA ALA A 186 0.36 6.64 1.38
C ALA A 186 0.60 5.66 2.56
N GLN A 187 0.87 4.40 2.25
CA GLN A 187 1.17 3.34 3.22
C GLN A 187 2.41 3.68 4.06
N ASP A 188 3.48 4.16 3.42
CA ASP A 188 4.72 4.56 4.09
C ASP A 188 4.47 5.72 5.07
N GLY A 189 3.55 6.62 4.71
CA GLY A 189 3.13 7.74 5.56
C GLY A 189 2.43 7.32 6.85
N LEU A 190 1.81 6.13 6.91
CA LEU A 190 0.99 5.73 8.05
C LEU A 190 1.76 5.67 9.38
N ARG A 191 3.08 5.47 9.39
CA ARG A 191 3.87 5.44 10.65
C ARG A 191 4.40 6.80 11.09
N GLY A 192 4.65 7.69 10.13
CA GLY A 192 5.28 9.00 10.40
C GLY A 192 4.30 10.16 10.31
N ASP A 193 3.63 10.29 9.17
CA ASP A 193 2.65 11.35 8.90
C ASP A 193 1.32 10.76 8.42
N PRO A 194 0.44 10.37 9.37
CA PRO A 194 -0.90 9.89 9.05
C PRO A 194 -1.75 10.92 8.29
N SER A 195 -1.47 12.22 8.44
CA SER A 195 -2.21 13.27 7.72
C SER A 195 -1.86 13.27 6.23
N ALA A 196 -0.58 13.13 5.88
CA ALA A 196 -0.13 12.95 4.51
C ALA A 196 -0.62 11.64 3.91
N ALA A 197 -0.66 10.56 4.69
CA ALA A 197 -1.24 9.29 4.25
C ALA A 197 -2.71 9.44 3.83
N LEU A 198 -3.52 10.11 4.65
CA LEU A 198 -4.93 10.39 4.35
C LEU A 198 -5.09 11.31 3.13
N ALA A 199 -4.22 12.32 3.00
CA ALA A 199 -4.23 13.22 1.84
C ALA A 199 -3.90 12.48 0.53
N ARG A 200 -2.92 11.57 0.54
CA ARG A 200 -2.56 10.73 -0.62
C ARG A 200 -3.67 9.73 -0.97
N ALA A 201 -4.32 9.12 0.02
CA ALA A 201 -5.50 8.28 -0.21
C ALA A 201 -6.65 9.09 -0.85
N SER A 202 -6.83 10.34 -0.43
CA SER A 202 -7.83 11.25 -1.02
C SER A 202 -7.45 11.66 -2.46
N GLU A 203 -6.16 11.90 -2.71
CA GLU A 203 -5.63 12.17 -4.06
C GLU A 203 -5.86 11.00 -5.00
N HIS A 204 -5.64 9.78 -4.51
CA HIS A 204 -5.95 8.58 -5.28
C HIS A 204 -7.45 8.50 -5.63
N ALA A 205 -8.36 8.84 -4.72
CA ALA A 205 -9.79 8.84 -5.02
C ALA A 205 -10.16 9.81 -6.15
N ARG A 206 -9.45 10.95 -6.24
CA ARG A 206 -9.64 11.95 -7.31
C ARG A 206 -9.05 11.49 -8.63
N ARG A 207 -7.82 10.98 -8.63
CA ARG A 207 -7.09 10.57 -9.84
C ARG A 207 -7.59 9.25 -10.42
N PHE A 208 -7.99 8.32 -9.56
CA PHE A 208 -8.40 6.97 -9.90
C PHE A 208 -9.76 6.63 -9.26
N PRO A 209 -10.85 7.32 -9.64
CA PRO A 209 -12.17 7.10 -9.05
C PRO A 209 -12.72 5.69 -9.30
N ARG A 210 -12.27 5.05 -10.38
CA ARG A 210 -12.56 3.65 -10.74
C ARG A 210 -11.29 2.78 -10.75
N GLY A 211 -10.31 3.14 -9.93
CA GLY A 211 -9.02 2.44 -9.83
C GLY A 211 -9.14 1.02 -9.28
N ALA A 212 -8.21 0.15 -9.66
CA ALA A 212 -8.21 -1.26 -9.28
C ALA A 212 -7.88 -1.45 -7.78
N LEU A 213 -7.17 -0.50 -7.17
CA LEU A 213 -6.68 -0.53 -5.80
C LEU A 213 -7.57 0.29 -4.84
N THR A 214 -8.85 0.41 -5.17
CA THR A 214 -9.86 1.10 -4.36
C THR A 214 -9.95 0.54 -2.93
N GLN A 215 -9.85 -0.78 -2.73
CA GLN A 215 -9.91 -1.38 -1.39
C GLN A 215 -8.72 -0.98 -0.52
N GLU A 216 -7.50 -1.02 -1.09
CA GLU A 216 -6.27 -0.64 -0.41
C GLU A 216 -6.32 0.85 0.00
N ARG A 217 -6.78 1.72 -0.90
CA ARG A 217 -7.00 3.14 -0.61
C ARG A 217 -7.90 3.34 0.61
N GLU A 218 -9.03 2.63 0.69
CA GLU A 218 -9.96 2.76 1.81
C GLU A 218 -9.35 2.24 3.11
N ALA A 219 -8.62 1.12 3.07
CA ALA A 219 -7.94 0.59 4.25
C ALA A 219 -6.92 1.58 4.82
N ILE A 220 -6.11 2.20 3.94
CA ILE A 220 -5.15 3.25 4.30
C ILE A 220 -5.85 4.46 4.91
N ALA A 221 -6.94 4.93 4.29
CA ALA A 221 -7.68 6.08 4.78
C ALA A 221 -8.28 5.83 6.18
N ILE A 222 -8.81 4.63 6.43
CA ILE A 222 -9.35 4.26 7.74
C ILE A 222 -8.23 4.20 8.79
N GLU A 223 -7.12 3.52 8.49
CA GLU A 223 -6.00 3.44 9.44
C GLU A 223 -5.41 4.83 9.75
N ALA A 224 -5.27 5.68 8.73
CA ALA A 224 -4.83 7.06 8.91
C ALA A 224 -5.78 7.84 9.83
N LEU A 225 -7.10 7.72 9.65
CA LEU A 225 -8.08 8.36 10.53
C LEU A 225 -7.98 7.88 11.98
N VAL A 226 -7.76 6.58 12.20
CA VAL A 226 -7.55 6.02 13.55
C VAL A 226 -6.30 6.63 14.18
N LYS A 227 -5.18 6.68 13.45
CA LYS A 227 -3.91 7.24 13.96
C LYS A 227 -3.98 8.74 14.22
N LEU A 228 -4.84 9.46 13.51
CA LEU A 228 -5.13 10.88 13.76
C LEU A 228 -6.09 11.11 14.94
N GLY A 229 -6.57 10.06 15.61
CA GLY A 229 -7.57 10.16 16.69
C GLY A 229 -8.99 10.49 16.18
N ARG A 230 -9.22 10.45 14.87
CA ARG A 230 -10.52 10.74 14.22
C ARG A 230 -11.41 9.50 14.18
N GLY A 231 -11.64 8.90 15.35
CA GLY A 231 -12.29 7.59 15.49
C GLY A 231 -13.73 7.52 14.96
N GLY A 232 -14.51 8.61 15.09
CA GLY A 232 -15.87 8.66 14.55
C GLY A 232 -15.90 8.55 13.02
N GLU A 233 -14.99 9.26 12.34
CA GLU A 233 -14.86 9.20 10.89
C GLU A 233 -14.31 7.85 10.42
N ALA A 234 -13.32 7.30 11.16
CA ALA A 234 -12.77 5.97 10.88
C ALA A 234 -13.86 4.89 10.93
N ARG A 235 -14.68 4.88 12.00
CA ARG A 235 -15.82 3.96 12.14
C ARG A 235 -16.79 4.10 10.99
N ALA A 236 -17.30 5.31 10.74
CA ALA A 236 -18.25 5.56 9.65
C ALA A 236 -17.71 5.10 8.29
N ARG A 237 -16.41 5.29 8.04
CA ARG A 237 -15.75 4.85 6.81
C ARG A 237 -15.57 3.33 6.76
N ALA A 238 -15.23 2.67 7.86
CA ALA A 238 -15.17 1.22 7.97
C ALA A 238 -16.54 0.57 7.75
N GLU A 239 -17.64 1.18 8.22
CA GLU A 239 -18.98 0.64 7.96
C GLU A 239 -19.34 0.69 6.46
N ARG A 240 -18.99 1.80 5.80
CA ARG A 240 -19.16 1.92 4.34
C ARG A 240 -18.28 0.90 3.61
N PHE A 241 -17.05 0.71 4.06
CA PHE A 241 -16.13 -0.29 3.50
C PHE A 241 -16.74 -1.69 3.57
N ALA A 242 -17.22 -2.12 4.75
CA ALA A 242 -17.84 -3.43 4.92
C ALA A 242 -19.09 -3.65 4.05
N LYS A 243 -19.88 -2.59 3.84
CA LYS A 243 -21.06 -2.63 2.95
C LYS A 243 -20.66 -2.71 1.47
N THR A 244 -19.57 -2.04 1.08
CA THR A 244 -19.14 -1.93 -0.32
C THR A 244 -18.30 -3.12 -0.76
N PHE A 245 -17.50 -3.68 0.15
CA PHE A 245 -16.57 -4.77 -0.11
C PHE A 245 -16.80 -5.95 0.85
N PRO A 246 -17.95 -6.63 0.76
CA PRO A 246 -18.25 -7.77 1.62
C PRO A 246 -17.22 -8.88 1.40
N GLY A 247 -16.67 -9.43 2.49
CA GLY A 247 -15.68 -10.52 2.43
C GLY A 247 -14.25 -10.05 2.07
N SER A 248 -13.98 -8.75 2.09
CA SER A 248 -12.62 -8.23 1.88
C SER A 248 -11.64 -8.74 2.93
N THR A 249 -10.41 -9.05 2.50
CA THR A 249 -9.32 -9.49 3.40
C THR A 249 -8.95 -8.44 4.44
N HIS A 250 -9.21 -7.16 4.17
CA HIS A 250 -8.94 -6.06 5.10
C HIS A 250 -9.95 -5.98 6.25
N GLN A 251 -11.14 -6.58 6.09
CA GLN A 251 -12.28 -6.35 6.98
C GLN A 251 -11.95 -6.64 8.45
N ARG A 252 -11.39 -7.82 8.75
CA ARG A 252 -11.01 -8.19 10.14
C ARG A 252 -10.03 -7.21 10.77
N ARG A 253 -9.05 -6.73 10.02
CA ARG A 253 -8.07 -5.75 10.51
C ARG A 253 -8.72 -4.40 10.77
N LEU A 254 -9.59 -3.96 9.86
CA LEU A 254 -10.26 -2.66 9.98
C LEU A 254 -11.26 -2.65 11.15
N ASP A 255 -12.00 -3.73 11.36
CA ASP A 255 -12.91 -3.89 12.50
C ASP A 255 -12.15 -3.81 13.83
N ALA A 256 -11.02 -4.51 13.94
CA ALA A 256 -10.15 -4.45 15.11
C ALA A 256 -9.58 -3.04 15.37
N LEU A 257 -9.22 -2.29 14.32
CA LEU A 257 -8.71 -0.93 14.44
C LEU A 257 -9.77 0.07 14.94
N VAL A 258 -11.04 -0.13 14.60
CA VAL A 258 -12.13 0.78 14.98
C VAL A 258 -12.90 0.35 16.24
N GLY A 259 -12.60 -0.85 16.75
CA GLY A 259 -13.18 -1.42 17.96
C GLY A 259 -14.60 -1.96 17.77
N ARG A 260 -14.81 -2.69 16.67
CA ARG A 260 -16.08 -3.36 16.35
C ARG A 260 -15.99 -4.87 16.57
#